data_AF-A0A826HY54-F1
#
_entry.id   AF-A0A826HY54-F1
#
_cell.length_a   1.000
_cell.length_b   1.000
_cell.length_c   1.000
_cell.angle_alpha   90.00
_cell.angle_beta   90.00
_cell.angle_gamma   90.00
#
_symmetry.space_group_name_H-M   'P 1'
#
loop_
_entity.id
_entity.type
_entity.pdbx_description
1 polymer ?
#
loop_
_entity_poly.entity_id
_entity_poly.type
_entity_poly.pdbx_seq_one_letter_code
_entity_poly.pdbx_strand_id
1 'polypeptide(L)'
;MNMIQRNKVYFIMTGLNESFQKTATVSIMNTDAQEVIDDALHILKKENVLQNRAIDYALARLYSRFVRLIGLQGMKLSPEADQWWQQLKDFMENDIHEELSQVGGPHFIT
;
A
#
# COMPACT_ATOMS: atom_id res chain seq x y z
N MET A 1 3.09 -11.47 -5.28
CA MET A 1 2.39 -10.42 -6.03
C MET A 1 2.60 -10.60 -7.53
N ASN A 2 1.53 -10.64 -8.33
CA ASN A 2 1.57 -10.70 -9.79
C ASN A 2 1.63 -9.28 -10.42
N MET A 3 1.72 -9.19 -11.75
CA MET A 3 1.80 -7.90 -12.46
C MET A 3 0.51 -7.04 -12.30
N ILE A 4 -0.66 -7.66 -12.27
CA ILE A 4 -1.95 -6.97 -12.12
C ILE A 4 -2.03 -6.31 -10.74
N GLN A 5 -1.75 -7.07 -9.68
CA GLN A 5 -1.70 -6.59 -8.31
C GLN A 5 -0.64 -5.50 -8.16
N ARG A 6 0.53 -5.66 -8.78
CA ARG A 6 1.59 -4.66 -8.77
C ARG A 6 1.15 -3.34 -9.41
N ASN A 7 0.48 -3.39 -10.55
CA ASN A 7 -0.05 -2.19 -11.21
C ASN A 7 -1.16 -1.53 -10.39
N LYS A 8 -2.05 -2.35 -9.79
CA LYS A 8 -3.12 -1.86 -8.92
C LYS A 8 -2.55 -1.12 -7.70
N VAL A 9 -1.61 -1.73 -6.98
CA VAL A 9 -1.01 -1.09 -5.80
C VAL A 9 -0.17 0.12 -6.18
N TYR A 10 0.51 0.10 -7.33
CA TYR A 10 1.23 1.27 -7.83
C TYR A 10 0.30 2.46 -8.10
N PHE A 11 -0.87 2.22 -8.70
CA PHE A 11 -1.89 3.24 -8.92
C PHE A 11 -2.41 3.82 -7.59
N ILE A 12 -2.79 2.96 -6.64
CA ILE A 12 -3.26 3.37 -5.31
C ILE A 12 -2.19 4.20 -4.59
N MET A 13 -0.94 3.73 -4.59
CA MET A 13 0.18 4.42 -3.94
C MET A 13 0.49 5.78 -4.58
N THR A 14 0.32 5.91 -5.89
CA THR A 14 0.49 7.19 -6.60
C THR A 14 -0.60 8.17 -6.20
N GLY A 15 -1.87 7.74 -6.16
CA GLY A 15 -2.98 8.57 -5.70
C GLY A 15 -2.82 9.02 -4.24
N LEU A 16 -2.38 8.11 -3.36
CA LEU A 16 -2.07 8.45 -1.97
C LEU A 16 -0.97 9.52 -1.89
N ASN A 17 0.13 9.36 -2.63
CA ASN A 17 1.21 10.34 -2.66
C ASN A 17 0.75 11.73 -3.14
N GLU A 18 0.01 11.79 -4.25
CA GLU A 18 -0.51 13.05 -4.78
C GLU A 18 -1.44 13.75 -3.79
N SER A 19 -2.27 12.99 -3.05
CA SER A 19 -3.16 13.56 -2.02
C SER A 19 -2.39 14.19 -0.85
N PHE A 20 -1.24 13.64 -0.47
CA PHE A 20 -0.37 14.21 0.56
C PHE A 20 0.37 15.44 0.04
N GLN A 21 0.86 15.41 -1.20
CA GLN A 21 1.54 16.56 -1.83
C GLN A 21 0.63 17.79 -1.99
N LYS A 22 -0.68 17.58 -2.20
CA LYS A 22 -1.67 18.66 -2.25
C LYS A 22 -1.97 19.27 -0.88
N THR A 23 -1.64 18.59 0.21
CA THR A 23 -1.97 19.03 1.56
C THR A 23 -0.90 20.00 2.07
N ALA A 24 -1.25 21.28 2.27
CA ALA A 24 -0.33 22.32 2.71
C ALA A 24 0.16 22.19 4.18
N THR A 25 -0.25 21.14 4.89
CA THR A 25 0.03 20.98 6.33
C THR A 25 1.34 20.24 6.53
N VAL A 26 2.40 20.98 6.85
CA VAL A 26 3.68 20.39 7.27
C VAL A 26 3.59 20.07 8.77
N SER A 27 3.59 18.78 9.10
CA SER A 27 3.66 18.28 10.48
C SER A 27 4.64 17.11 10.53
N ILE A 28 5.21 16.83 11.70
CA ILE A 28 6.13 15.69 11.88
C ILE A 28 5.47 14.39 11.40
N MET A 29 4.18 14.21 11.67
CA MET A 29 3.41 13.03 11.23
C MET A 29 3.23 13.00 9.71
N ASN A 30 2.98 14.14 9.07
CA ASN A 30 2.85 14.20 7.61
C ASN A 30 4.19 13.98 6.91
N THR A 31 5.30 14.49 7.45
CA THR A 31 6.64 14.23 6.92
C THR A 31 6.97 12.74 7.00
N ASP A 32 6.71 12.12 8.15
CA ASP A 32 6.93 10.69 8.36
C ASP A 32 6.01 9.81 7.49
N ALA A 33 4.75 10.21 7.29
CA ALA A 33 3.86 9.58 6.33
C ALA A 33 4.37 9.69 4.88
N GLN A 34 4.83 10.87 4.49
CA GLN A 34 5.38 11.15 3.17
C GLN A 34 6.65 10.34 2.91
N GLU A 35 7.57 10.25 3.87
CA GLU A 35 8.80 9.45 3.76
C GLU A 35 8.50 7.98 3.47
N VAL A 36 7.55 7.36 4.19
CA VAL A 36 7.23 5.94 3.95
C VAL A 36 6.49 5.74 2.62
N ILE A 37 5.69 6.72 2.16
CA ILE A 37 5.06 6.71 0.83
C ILE A 37 6.13 6.73 -0.26
N ASP A 38 7.07 7.66 -0.16
CA ASP A 38 8.14 7.84 -1.16
C ASP A 38 9.06 6.61 -1.22
N ASP A 39 9.41 6.03 -0.07
CA ASP A 39 10.16 4.78 0.02
C ASP A 39 9.45 3.64 -0.72
N ALA A 40 8.15 3.46 -0.46
CA ALA A 40 7.36 2.40 -1.08
C ALA A 40 7.21 2.60 -2.60
N LEU A 41 6.95 3.83 -3.05
CA LEU A 41 6.89 4.18 -4.47
C LEU A 41 8.24 3.98 -5.17
N HIS A 42 9.35 4.34 -4.53
CA HIS A 42 10.68 4.12 -5.08
C HIS A 42 10.96 2.64 -5.33
N ILE A 43 10.53 1.76 -4.42
CA ILE A 43 10.65 0.30 -4.59
C ILE A 43 9.72 -0.20 -5.68
N LEU A 44 8.47 0.26 -5.72
CA LEU A 44 7.48 -0.13 -6.73
C LEU A 44 7.90 0.24 -8.17
N LYS A 45 8.59 1.37 -8.36
CA LYS A 45 9.07 1.83 -9.68
C LYS A 45 10.21 0.99 -10.27
N LYS A 46 10.88 0.15 -9.48
CA LYS A 46 12.00 -0.67 -9.99
C LYS A 46 11.48 -1.78 -10.88
N GLU A 47 11.88 -1.83 -12.16
CA GLU A 47 11.37 -2.78 -13.16
C GLU A 47 11.87 -4.23 -13.01
N ASN A 48 12.33 -4.65 -11.83
CA ASN A 48 12.95 -5.97 -11.66
C ASN A 48 12.03 -6.96 -10.91
N VAL A 49 11.55 -7.98 -11.63
CA VAL A 49 10.59 -9.01 -11.17
C VAL A 49 11.09 -9.79 -9.94
N LEU A 50 12.40 -9.84 -9.72
CA LEU A 50 13.02 -10.48 -8.55
C LEU A 50 12.77 -9.74 -7.21
N GLN A 51 12.08 -8.59 -7.24
CA GLN A 51 11.85 -7.73 -6.07
C GLN A 51 10.46 -7.85 -5.43
N ASN A 52 9.64 -8.87 -5.78
CA ASN A 52 8.32 -9.05 -5.17
C ASN A 52 8.35 -9.01 -3.63
N ARG A 53 9.34 -9.65 -3.00
CA ARG A 53 9.53 -9.59 -1.54
C ARG A 53 9.87 -8.20 -1.01
N ALA A 54 10.63 -7.42 -1.77
CA ALA A 54 10.98 -6.05 -1.38
C ALA A 54 9.73 -5.15 -1.43
N ILE A 55 8.87 -5.38 -2.42
CA ILE A 55 7.59 -4.68 -2.50
C ILE A 55 6.68 -5.09 -1.34
N ASP A 56 6.53 -6.39 -1.07
CA ASP A 56 5.72 -6.89 0.04
C ASP A 56 6.18 -6.28 1.38
N TYR A 57 7.50 -6.22 1.61
CA TYR A 57 8.07 -5.59 2.80
C TYR A 57 7.82 -4.08 2.87
N ALA A 58 7.98 -3.37 1.75
CA ALA A 58 7.73 -1.94 1.68
C ALA A 58 6.27 -1.60 1.99
N LEU A 59 5.34 -2.37 1.43
CA LEU A 59 3.90 -2.22 1.66
C LEU A 59 3.53 -2.55 3.11
N ALA A 60 4.07 -3.63 3.68
CA ALA A 60 3.84 -3.99 5.08
C ALA A 60 4.37 -2.91 6.05
N ARG A 61 5.56 -2.35 5.78
CA ARG A 61 6.13 -1.23 6.55
C ARG A 61 5.24 0.00 6.47
N LEU A 62 4.78 0.36 5.28
CA LEU A 62 3.89 1.50 5.07
C LEU A 62 2.55 1.31 5.79
N TYR A 63 1.89 0.17 5.58
CA TYR A 63 0.60 -0.14 6.21
C TYR A 63 0.69 -0.06 7.73
N SER A 64 1.71 -0.71 8.32
CA SER A 64 1.94 -0.68 9.77
C SER A 64 2.18 0.75 10.28
N ARG A 65 2.91 1.58 9.51
CA ARG A 65 3.18 2.96 9.89
C ARG A 65 1.91 3.81 9.86
N PHE A 66 1.11 3.68 8.81
CA PHE A 66 -0.15 4.41 8.65
C PHE A 66 -1.19 4.02 9.71
N VAL A 67 -1.34 2.72 10.00
CA VAL A 67 -2.19 2.25 11.11
C VAL A 67 -1.79 2.91 12.43
N ARG A 68 -0.49 3.01 12.72
CA ARG A 68 0.00 3.69 13.93
C ARG A 68 -0.25 5.20 13.89
N LEU A 69 0.06 5.87 12.79
CA LEU A 69 -0.10 7.32 12.66
C LEU A 69 -1.56 7.74 12.83
N ILE A 70 -2.48 7.04 12.16
CA ILE A 70 -3.91 7.34 12.18
C ILE A 70 -4.56 6.87 13.48
N GLY A 71 -4.37 5.60 13.84
CA GLY A 71 -5.08 4.94 14.93
C GLY A 71 -4.55 5.28 16.33
N LEU A 72 -3.24 5.50 16.46
CA LEU A 72 -2.60 5.73 17.77
C LEU A 72 -2.14 7.18 17.95
N GLN A 73 -1.65 7.82 16.89
CA GLN A 73 -1.10 9.18 16.96
C GLN A 73 -2.10 10.26 16.52
N GLY A 74 -3.27 9.86 16.05
CA GLY A 74 -4.38 10.76 15.75
C GLY A 74 -4.21 11.59 14.47
N MET A 75 -3.30 11.18 13.57
CA MET A 75 -3.11 11.82 12.26
C MET A 75 -4.44 11.85 11.50
N LYS A 76 -4.83 13.03 11.02
CA LYS A 76 -6.04 13.22 10.23
C LYS A 76 -5.67 13.25 8.75
N LEU A 77 -6.28 12.34 7.99
CA LEU A 77 -6.18 12.36 6.54
C LEU A 77 -7.18 13.37 5.97
N SER A 78 -6.80 14.00 4.85
CA SER A 78 -7.77 14.70 4.01
C SER A 78 -8.77 13.69 3.43
N PRO A 79 -9.97 14.10 2.99
CA PRO A 79 -10.93 13.18 2.38
C PRO A 79 -10.36 12.41 1.19
N GLU A 80 -9.54 13.06 0.35
CA GLU A 80 -8.87 12.41 -0.78
C GLU A 80 -7.83 11.38 -0.31
N ALA A 81 -7.01 11.73 0.69
CA ALA A 81 -6.02 10.80 1.24
C ALA A 81 -6.66 9.60 1.95
N ASP A 82 -7.78 9.80 2.65
CA ASP A 82 -8.51 8.72 3.31
C ASP A 82 -9.10 7.74 2.28
N GLN A 83 -9.64 8.22 1.16
CA GLN A 83 -10.13 7.35 0.08
C GLN A 83 -9.03 6.42 -0.45
N TRP A 84 -7.83 6.95 -0.70
CA TRP A 84 -6.70 6.15 -1.14
C TRP A 84 -6.19 5.20 -0.06
N TRP A 85 -6.20 5.65 1.20
CA TRP A 85 -5.84 4.80 2.34
C TRP A 85 -6.80 3.62 2.51
N GLN A 86 -8.13 3.82 2.40
CA GLN A 86 -9.08 2.71 2.46
C GLN A 86 -8.88 1.72 1.31
N GLN A 87 -8.66 2.20 0.08
CA GLN A 87 -8.35 1.30 -1.04
C GLN A 87 -7.07 0.49 -0.82
N LEU A 88 -6.05 1.11 -0.22
CA LEU A 88 -4.83 0.39 0.14
C LEU A 88 -5.09 -0.65 1.23
N LYS A 89 -5.88 -0.31 2.25
CA LYS A 89 -6.26 -1.28 3.28
C LYS A 89 -6.98 -2.48 2.69
N ASP A 90 -7.98 -2.23 1.84
CA ASP A 90 -8.74 -3.29 1.16
C ASP A 90 -7.81 -4.18 0.31
N PHE A 91 -6.87 -3.57 -0.42
CA PHE A 91 -5.85 -4.31 -1.18
C PHE A 91 -4.98 -5.19 -0.27
N MET A 92 -4.51 -4.66 0.85
CA MET A 92 -3.65 -5.39 1.79
C MET A 92 -4.39 -6.53 2.51
N GLU A 93 -5.67 -6.36 2.79
CA GLU A 93 -6.48 -7.31 3.57
C GLU A 93 -7.13 -8.39 2.69
N ASN A 94 -7.43 -8.10 1.42
CA ASN A 94 -8.19 -9.02 0.55
C ASN A 94 -7.41 -9.44 -0.71
N ASP A 95 -6.86 -8.47 -1.46
CA ASP A 95 -6.33 -8.75 -2.80
C ASP A 95 -4.98 -9.47 -2.80
N ILE A 96 -4.16 -9.31 -1.75
CA ILE A 96 -2.90 -10.05 -1.60
C ILE A 96 -3.17 -11.56 -1.42
N HIS A 97 -4.33 -11.92 -0.85
CA HIS A 97 -4.69 -13.30 -0.52
C HIS A 97 -5.50 -14.03 -1.60
N GLU A 98 -6.14 -13.32 -2.53
CA GLU A 98 -7.02 -13.94 -3.54
C GLU A 98 -6.28 -14.95 -4.45
N GLU A 99 -4.99 -14.76 -4.77
CA GLU A 99 -4.26 -15.75 -5.55
C GLU A 99 -3.97 -17.06 -4.78
N LEU A 100 -3.83 -17.03 -3.45
CA LEU A 100 -3.65 -18.26 -2.67
C LEU A 100 -4.89 -19.16 -2.71
N SER A 101 -6.07 -18.59 -2.93
CA SER A 101 -7.31 -19.34 -3.12
C SER A 101 -7.40 -20.03 -4.48
N GLN A 102 -6.69 -19.53 -5.50
CA GLN A 102 -6.65 -20.13 -6.83
C GLN A 102 -5.59 -21.24 -6.99
N VAL A 103 -4.67 -21.40 -6.03
CA VAL A 103 -3.66 -22.48 -6.01
C VAL A 103 -3.99 -23.61 -5.01
N GLY A 104 -5.24 -23.68 -4.54
CA GLY A 104 -5.71 -24.65 -3.56
C GLY A 104 -6.18 -26.00 -4.15
N GLY A 105 -5.23 -26.90 -4.44
CA GLY A 105 -5.40 -28.35 -4.28
C GLY A 105 -5.98 -29.17 -5.47
N PRO A 106 -5.66 -30.48 -5.56
CA PRO A 106 -6.17 -31.35 -6.62
C PRO A 106 -7.69 -31.43 -6.55
N HIS A 107 -8.36 -31.31 -7.69
CA HIS A 107 -9.73 -31.80 -7.85
C HIS A 107 -9.69 -33.33 -7.70
N PHE A 108 -9.86 -33.82 -6.47
CA PHE A 108 -10.33 -35.19 -6.27
C PHE A 108 -11.81 -35.20 -6.61
N ILE A 109 -12.12 -35.58 -7.84
CA ILE A 109 -13.45 -36.01 -8.23
C ILE A 109 -13.57 -37.45 -7.71
N THR A 110 -14.28 -37.62 -6.59
CA THR A 110 -14.96 -38.88 -6.24
C THR A 110 -16.33 -38.91 -6.90
#